data_AF-A0A1F4HMC7-F1
#
_entry.id   AF-A0A1F4HMC7-F1
#
_cell.length_a   1.000
_cell.length_b   1.000
_cell.length_c   1.000
_cell.angle_alpha   90.00
_cell.angle_beta   90.00
_cell.angle_gamma   90.00
#
_symmetry.space_group_name_H-M   'P 1'
#
loop_
_entity.id
_entity.type
_entity.pdbx_description
1 polymer ?
#
loop_
_entity_poly.entity_id
_entity_poly.type
_entity_poly.pdbx_seq_one_letter_code
_entity_poly.pdbx_strand_id
1 'polypeptide(L)'
;MTDRDEFVSASELARMGYCERQVAFDASHGQRVTVEQERARDRGLKAHAVFYDESRRIAAASAAKGRCFIATLALGECDDTRALRAFRDLYLRRSACGRWFVGAYYATSPALCCWLETRPRAIRALRWLLRGLARAAGAAVVLKVGRDHG
;
A
#
# COMPACT_ATOMS: atom_id res chain seq x y z
N MET A 1 -5.90 4.56 -36.57
CA MET A 1 -4.94 3.97 -35.60
C MET A 1 -5.48 4.23 -34.22
N THR A 2 -6.02 3.22 -33.58
CA THR A 2 -6.45 3.28 -32.18
C THR A 2 -5.26 2.96 -31.28
N ASP A 3 -5.19 3.61 -30.12
CA ASP A 3 -4.23 3.48 -29.01
C ASP A 3 -3.84 2.04 -28.59
N ARG A 4 -4.58 1.02 -29.05
CA ARG A 4 -4.32 -0.42 -28.82
C ARG A 4 -3.13 -1.00 -29.60
N ASP A 5 -2.62 -0.32 -30.63
CA ASP A 5 -1.48 -0.81 -31.43
C ASP A 5 -0.10 -0.43 -30.85
N GLU A 6 -0.05 0.41 -29.81
CA GLU A 6 1.23 0.87 -29.24
C GLU A 6 1.83 -0.12 -28.21
N PHE A 7 1.01 -0.98 -27.60
CA PHE A 7 1.44 -1.86 -26.51
C PHE A 7 1.09 -3.32 -26.76
N VAL A 8 2.10 -4.20 -26.62
CA VAL A 8 1.90 -5.65 -26.60
C VAL A 8 1.41 -6.07 -25.22
N SER A 9 0.27 -6.75 -25.15
CA SER A 9 -0.29 -7.23 -23.89
C SER A 9 0.51 -8.41 -23.32
N ALA A 10 0.49 -8.58 -22.00
CA ALA A 10 1.11 -9.73 -21.35
C ALA A 10 0.55 -11.08 -21.88
N SER A 11 -0.72 -11.10 -22.27
CA SER A 11 -1.36 -12.28 -22.87
C SER A 11 -0.85 -12.60 -24.27
N GLU A 12 -0.46 -11.60 -25.08
CA GLU A 12 0.14 -11.84 -26.39
C GLU A 12 1.57 -12.37 -26.27
N LEU A 13 2.36 -11.81 -25.35
CA LEU A 13 3.68 -12.36 -25.02
C LEU A 13 3.58 -13.81 -24.52
N ALA A 14 2.61 -14.10 -23.65
CA ALA A 14 2.40 -15.45 -23.12
C ALA A 14 2.03 -16.46 -24.22
N ARG A 15 1.28 -16.06 -25.26
CA ARG A 15 0.94 -16.95 -26.38
C ARG A 15 2.17 -17.36 -27.19
N MET A 16 3.16 -16.48 -27.33
CA MET A 16 4.42 -16.85 -27.99
C MET A 16 5.17 -17.93 -27.21
N GLY A 17 5.08 -17.92 -25.87
CA GLY A 17 5.64 -18.99 -25.03
C GLY A 17 4.87 -20.31 -25.09
N TYR A 18 3.65 -20.32 -25.62
CA TYR A 18 2.86 -21.54 -25.80
C TYR A 18 3.04 -22.13 -27.20
N CYS A 19 2.87 -21.30 -28.24
CA CYS A 19 3.13 -21.67 -29.63
C CYS A 19 3.30 -20.42 -30.51
N GLU A 20 4.53 -20.19 -30.96
CA GLU A 20 4.92 -19.11 -31.86
C GLU A 20 4.21 -19.19 -33.22
N ARG A 21 3.98 -20.41 -33.70
CA ARG A 21 3.28 -20.64 -34.98
C ARG A 21 1.80 -20.27 -34.91
N GLN A 22 1.15 -20.52 -33.78
CA GLN A 22 -0.23 -20.09 -33.55
C GLN A 22 -0.34 -18.56 -33.56
N VAL A 23 0.62 -17.85 -32.96
CA VAL A 23 0.64 -16.38 -32.96
C VAL A 23 0.82 -15.83 -34.37
N ALA A 24 1.73 -16.39 -35.17
CA ALA A 24 1.90 -16.00 -36.57
C ALA A 24 0.63 -16.28 -37.41
N PHE A 25 -0.06 -17.38 -37.11
CA PHE A 25 -1.33 -17.72 -37.75
C PHE A 25 -2.44 -16.73 -37.38
N ASP A 26 -2.62 -16.43 -36.09
CA ASP A 26 -3.61 -15.47 -35.59
C ASP A 26 -3.37 -14.06 -36.16
N ALA A 27 -2.10 -13.65 -36.32
CA ALA A 27 -1.74 -12.35 -36.89
C ALA A 27 -2.09 -12.25 -38.39
N SER A 28 -1.98 -13.36 -39.13
CA SER A 28 -2.24 -13.39 -40.58
C SER A 28 -3.71 -13.64 -40.93
N HIS A 29 -4.44 -14.39 -40.10
CA HIS A 29 -5.81 -14.85 -40.39
C HIS A 29 -6.87 -14.31 -39.44
N GLY A 30 -6.46 -13.55 -38.41
CA GLY A 30 -7.30 -13.12 -37.32
C GLY A 30 -7.52 -14.23 -36.28
N GLN A 31 -7.65 -13.83 -35.03
CA GLN A 31 -7.89 -14.76 -33.94
C GLN A 31 -9.32 -15.31 -34.00
N ARG A 32 -9.47 -16.64 -33.93
CA ARG A 32 -10.77 -17.31 -33.77
C ARG A 32 -10.84 -17.97 -32.40
N VAL A 33 -11.94 -17.74 -31.70
CA VAL A 33 -12.22 -18.32 -30.39
C VAL A 33 -13.54 -19.09 -30.44
N THR A 34 -13.58 -20.22 -29.74
CA THR A 34 -14.83 -20.98 -29.58
C THR A 34 -15.70 -20.33 -28.51
N VAL A 35 -17.01 -20.63 -28.54
CA VAL A 35 -17.96 -20.16 -27.53
C VAL A 35 -17.54 -20.61 -26.11
N GLU A 36 -16.94 -21.79 -25.99
CA GLU A 36 -16.42 -22.29 -24.71
C GLU A 36 -15.21 -21.49 -24.23
N GLN A 37 -14.28 -21.14 -25.13
CA GLN A 37 -13.13 -20.29 -24.82
C GLN A 37 -13.57 -18.88 -24.42
N GLU A 38 -14.56 -18.30 -25.09
CA GLU A 38 -15.14 -17.00 -24.71
C GLU A 38 -15.74 -17.05 -23.31
N ARG A 39 -16.56 -18.06 -23.02
CA ARG A 39 -17.13 -18.25 -21.67
C ARG A 39 -16.06 -18.43 -20.61
N ALA A 40 -14.99 -19.16 -20.90
CA ALA A 40 -13.87 -19.33 -19.97
C ALA A 40 -13.15 -17.99 -19.73
N ARG A 41 -12.89 -17.20 -20.78
CA ARG A 41 -12.30 -15.86 -20.69
C ARG A 41 -13.19 -14.93 -19.85
N ASP A 42 -14.50 -14.94 -20.07
CA ASP A 42 -15.44 -14.09 -19.34
C ASP A 42 -15.51 -14.45 -17.86
N ARG A 43 -15.47 -15.74 -17.52
CA ARG A 43 -15.35 -16.19 -16.11
C ARG A 43 -14.05 -15.70 -15.49
N GLY A 44 -12.93 -15.80 -16.21
CA GLY A 44 -11.63 -15.31 -15.76
C GLY A 44 -11.63 -13.79 -15.52
N LEU A 45 -12.18 -13.01 -16.45
CA LEU A 45 -12.29 -11.55 -16.33
C LEU A 45 -13.15 -11.13 -15.13
N LYS A 46 -14.29 -11.81 -14.90
CA LYS A 46 -15.13 -11.57 -13.73
C LYS A 46 -14.39 -11.88 -12.43
N ALA A 47 -13.70 -13.02 -12.35
CA ALA A 47 -12.91 -13.39 -11.19
C ALA A 47 -11.78 -12.39 -10.92
N HIS A 48 -11.08 -11.95 -11.97
CA HIS A 48 -10.03 -10.94 -11.88
C HIS A 48 -10.56 -9.60 -11.36
N ALA A 49 -11.72 -9.15 -11.87
CA ALA A 49 -12.36 -7.92 -11.40
C ALA A 49 -12.73 -7.98 -9.91
N VAL A 50 -13.33 -9.10 -9.48
CA VAL A 50 -13.68 -9.32 -8.06
C VAL A 50 -12.43 -9.30 -7.17
N PHE A 51 -11.38 -10.04 -7.55
CA PHE A 51 -10.12 -10.09 -6.81
C PHE A 51 -9.44 -8.72 -6.74
N TYR A 52 -9.45 -7.97 -7.85
CA TYR A 52 -8.87 -6.64 -7.92
C TYR A 52 -9.60 -5.66 -6.97
N ASP A 53 -10.94 -5.67 -6.98
CA ASP A 53 -11.73 -4.84 -6.07
C ASP A 53 -11.53 -5.21 -4.61
N GLU A 54 -11.47 -6.50 -4.29
CA GLU A 54 -11.15 -6.98 -2.94
C GLU A 54 -9.76 -6.52 -2.49
N SER A 55 -8.76 -6.71 -3.35
CA SER A 55 -7.38 -6.27 -3.09
C SER A 55 -7.31 -4.76 -2.85
N ARG A 56 -8.02 -3.95 -3.65
CA ARG A 56 -8.12 -2.50 -3.46
C ARG A 56 -8.77 -2.14 -2.13
N ARG A 57 -9.84 -2.83 -1.72
CA ARG A 57 -10.49 -2.61 -0.43
C ARG A 57 -9.56 -2.94 0.75
N ILE A 58 -8.83 -4.04 0.67
CA ILE A 58 -7.84 -4.44 1.69
C ILE A 58 -6.71 -3.41 1.76
N ALA A 59 -6.19 -2.96 0.61
CA ALA A 59 -5.15 -1.94 0.54
C ALA A 59 -5.64 -0.61 1.15
N ALA A 60 -6.86 -0.16 0.82
CA ALA A 60 -7.45 1.05 1.38
C ALA A 60 -7.67 0.96 2.90
N ALA A 61 -8.19 -0.18 3.38
CA ALA A 61 -8.36 -0.43 4.81
C ALA A 61 -7.02 -0.47 5.56
N SER A 62 -5.98 -1.04 4.94
CA SER A 62 -4.62 -1.09 5.49
C SER A 62 -3.98 0.31 5.52
N ALA A 63 -4.18 1.11 4.48
CA ALA A 63 -3.75 2.50 4.43
C ALA A 63 -4.45 3.36 5.50
N ALA A 64 -5.73 3.12 5.79
CA ALA A 64 -6.45 3.79 6.87
C ALA A 64 -5.91 3.40 8.26
N LYS A 65 -5.65 2.10 8.50
CA LYS A 65 -5.07 1.59 9.76
C LYS A 65 -3.62 2.04 9.98
N GLY A 66 -2.90 2.42 8.92
CA GLY A 66 -1.51 2.85 8.98
C GLY A 66 -1.28 4.31 9.40
N ARG A 67 -2.33 5.14 9.50
CA ARG A 67 -2.18 6.59 9.72
C ARG A 67 -1.84 6.92 11.16
N CYS A 68 -0.76 7.66 11.41
CA CYS A 68 -0.48 8.23 12.74
C CYS A 68 -1.19 9.58 12.84
N PHE A 69 -2.40 9.63 13.40
CA PHE A 69 -3.26 10.82 13.47
C PHE A 69 -2.53 12.04 14.04
N ILE A 70 -1.95 11.91 15.23
CA ILE A 70 -1.25 13.01 15.92
C ILE A 70 -0.03 13.49 15.12
N ALA A 71 0.75 12.56 14.56
CA ALA A 71 1.93 12.92 13.77
C ALA A 71 1.56 13.59 12.46
N THR A 72 0.50 13.11 11.80
CA THR A 72 -0.01 13.70 10.55
C THR A 72 -0.56 15.10 10.81
N LEU A 73 -1.25 15.32 11.93
CA LEU A 73 -1.74 16.64 12.34
C LEU A 73 -0.61 17.65 12.63
N ALA A 74 0.46 17.22 13.30
CA ALA A 74 1.53 18.12 13.75
C ALA A 74 2.69 18.31 12.73
N LEU A 75 3.01 17.26 11.97
CA LEU A 75 4.14 17.24 11.03
C LEU A 75 3.72 17.24 9.57
N GLY A 76 2.53 16.72 9.25
CA GLY A 76 2.10 16.42 7.88
C GLY A 76 2.69 15.10 7.36
N GLU A 77 2.50 14.84 6.07
CA GLU A 77 3.16 13.74 5.35
C GLU A 77 4.61 14.14 5.04
N CYS A 78 5.54 13.74 5.90
CA CYS A 78 6.98 13.96 5.74
C CYS A 78 7.78 12.73 6.19
N ASP A 79 9.09 12.75 5.96
CA ASP A 79 9.98 11.63 6.31
C ASP A 79 10.00 11.32 7.82
N ASP A 80 9.85 12.34 8.68
CA ASP A 80 9.71 12.14 10.12
C ASP A 80 8.47 11.28 10.46
N THR A 81 7.34 11.57 9.81
CA THR A 81 6.10 10.79 9.98
C THR A 81 6.26 9.37 9.44
N ARG A 82 7.00 9.18 8.34
CA ARG A 82 7.33 7.85 7.81
C ARG A 82 8.23 7.06 8.77
N ALA A 83 9.23 7.70 9.37
CA ALA A 83 10.12 7.07 10.34
C ALA A 83 9.37 6.60 11.59
N LEU A 84 8.44 7.42 12.11
CA LEU A 84 7.58 7.03 13.24
C LEU A 84 6.65 5.86 12.90
N ARG A 85 6.11 5.82 11.66
CA ARG A 85 5.30 4.69 11.18
C ARG A 85 6.13 3.42 11.08
N ALA A 86 7.34 3.49 10.52
CA ALA A 86 8.26 2.37 10.44
C ALA A 86 8.64 1.83 11.82
N PHE A 87 8.92 2.71 12.79
CA PHE A 87 9.20 2.32 14.17
C PHE A 87 8.00 1.60 14.82
N ARG A 88 6.78 2.11 14.63
CA ARG A 88 5.56 1.41 15.08
C ARG A 88 5.48 0.00 14.51
N ASP A 89 5.70 -0.13 13.21
CA ASP A 89 5.50 -1.40 12.52
C ASP A 89 6.62 -2.42 12.82
N LEU A 90 7.86 -1.97 13.01
CA LEU A 90 9.01 -2.84 13.30
C LEU A 90 9.13 -3.22 14.79
N TYR A 91 8.82 -2.29 15.70
CA TYR A 91 9.01 -2.49 17.15
C TYR A 91 7.70 -2.71 17.91
N LEU A 92 6.71 -1.84 17.73
CA LEU A 92 5.49 -1.87 18.55
C LEU A 92 4.56 -3.02 18.16
N ARG A 93 4.41 -3.34 16.87
CA ARG A 93 3.54 -4.46 16.44
C ARG A 93 4.06 -5.82 16.90
N ARG A 94 5.37 -5.95 17.07
CA ARG A 94 6.05 -7.22 17.37
C ARG A 94 5.90 -7.64 18.83
N SER A 95 5.61 -6.70 19.75
CA SER A 95 5.41 -6.97 21.18
C SER A 95 3.93 -6.86 21.59
N ALA A 96 3.50 -7.67 22.58
CA ALA A 96 2.12 -7.62 23.08
C ALA A 96 1.78 -6.27 23.74
N CYS A 97 2.72 -5.72 24.52
CA CYS A 97 2.61 -4.38 25.10
C CYS A 97 2.49 -3.29 24.02
N GLY A 98 3.31 -3.38 22.97
CA GLY A 98 3.26 -2.43 21.86
C GLY A 98 1.93 -2.47 21.10
N ARG A 99 1.32 -3.64 20.90
CA ARG A 99 -0.03 -3.75 20.31
C ARG A 99 -1.10 -3.08 21.16
N TRP A 100 -1.05 -3.22 22.48
CA TRP A 100 -1.97 -2.53 23.38
C TRP A 100 -1.78 -1.02 23.33
N PHE A 101 -0.53 -0.54 23.37
CA PHE A 101 -0.21 0.89 23.25
C PHE A 101 -0.74 1.49 21.94
N VAL A 102 -0.55 0.78 20.83
CA VAL A 102 -1.09 1.19 19.52
C VAL A 102 -2.62 1.23 19.57
N GLY A 103 -3.28 0.22 20.15
CA GLY A 103 -4.73 0.21 20.33
C GLY A 103 -5.25 1.41 21.12
N ALA A 104 -4.65 1.71 22.28
CA ALA A 104 -5.00 2.86 23.11
C ALA A 104 -4.75 4.19 22.38
N TYR A 105 -3.63 4.30 21.66
CA TYR A 105 -3.33 5.46 20.82
C TYR A 105 -4.43 5.69 19.78
N TYR A 106 -4.83 4.66 19.03
CA TYR A 106 -5.87 4.79 18.00
C TYR A 106 -7.26 5.07 18.56
N ALA A 107 -7.57 4.56 19.76
CA ALA A 107 -8.85 4.84 20.41
C ALA A 107 -8.96 6.28 20.92
N THR A 108 -7.87 6.86 21.42
CA THR A 108 -7.87 8.18 22.06
C THR A 108 -7.48 9.33 21.12
N SER A 109 -6.75 9.04 20.05
CA SER A 109 -6.21 10.05 19.14
C SER A 109 -7.27 10.90 18.40
N PRO A 110 -8.46 10.41 17.98
CA PRO A 110 -9.44 11.26 17.32
C PRO A 110 -9.93 12.41 18.20
N ALA A 111 -10.31 12.12 19.45
CA ALA A 111 -10.75 13.14 20.41
C ALA A 111 -9.63 14.14 20.73
N LEU A 112 -8.39 13.65 20.86
CA LEU A 112 -7.23 14.49 21.12
C LEU A 112 -6.90 15.40 19.92
N CYS A 113 -7.10 14.92 18.68
CA CYS A 113 -6.88 15.73 17.48
C CYS A 113 -7.89 16.89 17.41
N CYS A 114 -9.17 16.63 17.63
CA CYS A 114 -10.20 17.69 17.69
C CYS A 114 -9.84 18.76 18.74
N TRP A 115 -9.33 18.34 19.89
CA TRP A 115 -8.89 19.27 20.93
C TRP A 115 -7.62 20.06 20.55
N LEU A 116 -6.65 19.40 19.91
CA LEU A 116 -5.40 20.01 19.46
C LEU A 116 -5.60 21.01 18.31
N GLU A 117 -6.56 20.77 17.42
CA GLU A 117 -6.88 21.66 16.29
C GLU A 117 -7.23 23.08 16.75
N THR A 118 -7.90 23.21 17.90
CA THR A 118 -8.24 24.51 18.48
C THR A 118 -7.05 25.25 19.12
N ARG A 119 -5.87 24.62 19.23
CA ARG A 119 -4.72 25.11 20.02
C ARG A 119 -3.40 25.09 19.21
N PRO A 120 -3.14 26.10 18.37
CA PRO A 120 -1.93 26.13 17.52
C PRO A 120 -0.61 26.16 18.28
N ARG A 121 -0.59 26.69 19.51
CA ARG A 121 0.61 26.67 20.38
C ARG A 121 0.96 25.25 20.85
N ALA A 122 -0.04 24.43 21.17
CA ALA A 122 0.16 23.05 21.58
C ALA A 122 0.71 22.20 20.42
N ILE A 123 0.18 22.39 19.21
CA ILE A 123 0.69 21.73 17.99
C ILE A 123 2.17 22.07 17.77
N ARG A 124 2.58 23.33 17.99
CA ARG A 124 3.96 23.75 17.82
C ARG A 124 4.91 23.08 18.81
N ALA A 125 4.53 22.96 20.07
CA ALA A 125 5.29 22.21 21.08
C ALA A 125 5.38 20.72 20.72
N LEU A 126 4.25 20.13 20.30
CA LEU A 126 4.16 18.74 19.90
C LEU A 126 5.01 18.43 18.66
N ARG A 127 5.09 19.36 17.71
CA ARG A 127 5.95 19.27 16.52
C ARG A 127 7.43 19.15 16.89
N TRP A 128 7.90 19.92 17.89
CA TRP A 128 9.28 19.81 18.38
C TRP A 128 9.55 18.47 19.05
N LEU A 129 8.63 18.02 19.92
CA LEU A 129 8.72 16.72 20.58
C LEU A 129 8.76 15.58 19.56
N LEU A 130 7.82 15.59 18.60
CA LEU A 130 7.70 14.55 17.57
C LEU A 130 8.90 14.50 16.64
N ARG A 131 9.52 15.65 16.31
CA ARG A 131 10.78 15.67 15.54
C ARG A 131 11.94 15.01 16.28
N GLY A 132 12.04 15.25 17.59
CA GLY A 132 13.04 14.58 18.44
C GLY A 132 12.82 13.06 18.46
N LEU A 133 11.57 12.64 18.68
CA LEU A 133 11.19 11.23 18.66
C LEU A 133 11.38 10.59 17.28
N ALA A 134 11.08 11.30 16.19
CA ALA A 134 11.23 10.81 14.83
C ALA A 134 12.70 10.55 14.48
N ARG A 135 13.62 11.42 14.91
CA ARG A 135 15.06 11.20 14.74
C ARG A 135 15.55 9.98 15.52
N ALA A 136 15.14 9.84 16.78
CA ALA A 136 15.47 8.67 17.58
C ALA A 136 14.89 7.36 16.99
N ALA A 137 13.64 7.42 16.54
CA ALA A 137 12.95 6.32 15.86
C ALA A 137 13.64 5.93 14.54
N GLY A 138 14.03 6.91 13.73
CA GLY A 138 14.79 6.69 12.49
C GLY A 138 16.12 6.00 12.74
N ALA A 139 16.88 6.45 13.74
CA ALA A 139 18.13 5.80 14.14
C ALA A 139 17.91 4.34 14.59
N ALA A 140 16.87 4.09 15.39
CA ALA A 140 16.52 2.73 15.82
C ALA A 140 16.11 1.83 14.65
N VAL A 141 15.32 2.35 13.70
CA VAL A 141 14.92 1.61 12.50
C VAL A 141 16.13 1.25 11.63
N VAL A 142 17.04 2.19 11.38
CA VAL A 142 18.25 1.94 10.59
C VAL A 142 19.11 0.86 11.24
N LEU A 143 19.29 0.91 12.57
CA LEU A 143 20.02 -0.12 13.32
C LEU A 143 19.36 -1.50 13.23
N LYS A 144 18.02 -1.57 13.24
CA LYS A 144 17.29 -2.84 13.13
C LYS A 144 17.38 -3.43 11.72
N VAL A 145 17.14 -2.61 10.70
CA VAL A 145 17.19 -3.05 9.30
C VAL A 145 18.60 -3.49 8.92
N GLY A 146 19.62 -2.75 9.35
CA GLY A 146 21.02 -3.15 9.15
C GLY A 146 21.40 -4.47 9.84
N ARG A 147 20.77 -4.81 10.97
CA ARG A 147 20.98 -6.09 11.67
C ARG A 147 20.24 -7.27 11.02
N ASP A 148 19.14 -7.03 10.31
CA ASP A 148 18.35 -8.10 9.67
C ASP A 148 18.81 -8.37 8.21
N HIS A 149 19.78 -7.62 7.68
CA HIS A 149 20.35 -7.78 6.32
C HIS A 149 21.85 -8.15 6.30
N GLY A 150 22.47 -8.34 7.47
CA GLY A 150 23.82 -8.88 7.61
C GLY A 150 23.78 -10.22 8.33
#